data_AF-A0A0R3SSL5-F1
#
_entry.id   AF-A0A0R3SSL5-F1
#
_cell.length_a   1.000
_cell.length_b   1.000
_cell.length_c   1.000
_cell.angle_alpha   90.00
_cell.angle_beta   90.00
_cell.angle_gamma   90.00
#
_symmetry.space_group_name_H-M   'P 1'
#
loop_
_entity.id
_entity.type
_entity.pdbx_description
1 polymer ?
#
loop_
_entity_poly.entity_id
_entity_poly.type
_entity_poly.pdbx_seq_one_letter_code
_entity_poly.pdbx_strand_id
1 'polypeptide(L)'
;MRKQYYQLSKMLRIAYMSASFRTSLQMCIKRNTERVASVPESIIHRMNSRFEWPNAAISPWERYNLELDGSISDIIVEEIEKFVEFVLKQPLVFIDWEKLEAERNKSREINRMNPIHVIDDVLRSLVNACVNSLTELLGPELRQKYGKEFGKVKAMTLNQLRPSACDKFASLTCEDFETWIQSAFGENLRQIIPISFDFF
;
A
#
# COMPACT_ATOMS: atom_id res chain seq x y z
N MET A 1 -6.07 -7.55 10.38
CA MET A 1 -6.74 -6.90 11.53
C MET A 1 -5.84 -6.78 12.76
N ARG A 2 -5.17 -7.84 13.24
CA ARG A 2 -4.32 -7.81 14.46
C ARG A 2 -3.35 -6.62 14.55
N LYS A 3 -2.71 -6.26 13.44
CA LYS A 3 -1.78 -5.12 13.38
C LYS A 3 -2.42 -3.77 13.76
N GLN A 4 -3.67 -3.54 13.36
CA GLN A 4 -4.37 -2.28 13.63
C GLN A 4 -4.64 -2.12 15.14
N TYR A 5 -5.05 -3.20 15.82
CA TYR A 5 -5.23 -3.19 17.27
C TYR A 5 -3.90 -3.05 18.01
N TYR A 6 -2.83 -3.69 17.53
CA TYR A 6 -1.49 -3.46 18.05
C TYR A 6 -1.10 -1.97 17.93
N GLN A 7 -1.29 -1.36 16.76
CA GLN A 7 -0.99 0.06 16.54
C GLN A 7 -1.83 0.98 17.43
N LEU A 8 -3.12 0.67 17.58
CA LEU A 8 -4.02 1.39 18.49
C LEU A 8 -3.53 1.32 19.93
N SER A 9 -3.06 0.16 20.39
CA SER A 9 -2.43 0.01 21.70
C SER A 9 -1.23 0.95 21.87
N LYS A 10 -0.42 1.13 20.82
CA LYS A 10 0.73 2.05 20.85
C LYS A 10 0.30 3.50 20.94
N MET A 11 -0.74 3.89 20.19
CA MET A 11 -1.34 5.23 20.27
C MET A 11 -1.87 5.53 21.67
N LEU A 12 -2.62 4.59 22.25
CA LEU A 12 -3.23 4.73 23.57
C LEU A 12 -2.27 4.48 24.74
N ARG A 13 -1.01 4.16 24.44
CA ARG A 13 0.02 3.82 25.43
C ARG A 13 -0.41 2.69 26.39
N ILE A 14 -1.03 1.65 25.86
CA ILE A 14 -1.46 0.46 26.61
C ILE A 14 -0.76 -0.81 26.12
N ALA A 15 -0.75 -1.82 26.99
CA ALA A 15 -0.31 -3.17 26.64
C ALA A 15 -1.19 -3.76 25.53
N TYR A 16 -0.60 -4.64 24.72
CA TYR A 16 -1.31 -5.42 23.71
C TYR A 16 -0.93 -6.88 23.86
N MET A 17 -1.95 -7.72 23.90
CA MET A 17 -1.84 -9.16 23.74
C MET A 17 -2.96 -9.64 22.83
N SER A 18 -2.77 -10.81 22.24
CA SER A 18 -3.83 -11.56 21.60
C SER A 18 -3.92 -12.95 22.19
N ALA A 19 -5.11 -13.55 22.11
CA ALA A 19 -5.32 -14.96 22.37
C ALA A 19 -5.89 -15.60 21.10
N SER A 20 -5.35 -16.77 20.75
CA SER A 20 -5.75 -17.53 19.57
C SER A 20 -6.22 -18.90 19.99
N PHE A 21 -7.42 -19.28 19.60
CA PHE A 21 -8.02 -20.57 19.95
C PHE A 21 -7.81 -21.55 18.80
N ARG A 22 -7.08 -22.64 19.05
CA ARG A 22 -6.89 -23.73 18.09
C ARG A 22 -7.99 -24.76 18.30
N THR A 23 -8.66 -25.13 17.23
CA THR A 23 -9.71 -26.16 17.25
C THR A 23 -9.64 -26.91 15.93
N SER A 24 -9.84 -28.22 15.97
CA SER A 24 -9.82 -29.02 14.74
C SER A 24 -10.93 -28.59 13.79
N LEU A 25 -10.65 -28.63 12.49
CA LEU A 25 -11.61 -28.27 11.44
C LEU A 25 -12.91 -29.09 11.57
N GLN A 26 -12.80 -30.38 11.89
CA GLN A 26 -13.93 -31.26 12.13
C GLN A 26 -14.82 -30.77 13.27
N MET A 27 -14.21 -30.35 14.38
CA MET A 27 -14.95 -29.80 15.51
C MET A 27 -15.58 -28.44 15.16
N CYS A 28 -14.90 -27.59 14.41
CA CYS A 28 -15.45 -26.33 13.91
C CYS A 28 -16.69 -26.54 13.02
N ILE A 29 -16.65 -27.55 12.13
CA ILE A 29 -17.78 -27.90 11.26
C ILE A 29 -18.94 -28.42 12.09
N LYS A 30 -18.70 -29.37 13.01
CA LYS A 30 -19.72 -29.90 13.93
C LYS A 30 -20.40 -28.78 14.74
N ARG A 31 -19.60 -27.92 15.38
CA ARG A 31 -20.14 -26.77 16.15
C ARG A 31 -20.90 -25.79 15.25
N ASN A 32 -20.51 -25.65 13.98
CA ASN A 32 -21.21 -24.77 13.05
C ASN A 32 -22.57 -25.33 12.61
N THR A 33 -22.73 -26.66 12.49
CA THR A 33 -24.04 -27.26 12.18
C THR A 33 -25.08 -27.07 13.29
N GLU A 34 -24.62 -26.87 14.53
CA GLU A 34 -25.46 -26.64 15.69
C GLU A 34 -25.90 -25.15 15.84
N ARG A 35 -25.39 -24.24 15.01
CA ARG A 35 -25.71 -22.80 15.08
C ARG A 35 -26.97 -22.46 14.29
N VAL A 36 -27.78 -21.56 14.85
CA VAL A 36 -28.98 -20.99 14.19
C VAL A 36 -28.61 -20.30 12.87
N ALA A 37 -27.49 -19.56 12.85
CA ALA A 37 -26.94 -18.95 11.65
C ALA A 37 -25.64 -19.66 11.26
N SER A 38 -25.77 -20.80 10.57
CA SER A 38 -24.63 -21.59 10.13
C SER A 38 -23.95 -20.97 8.90
N VAL A 39 -22.64 -21.09 8.85
CA VAL A 39 -21.84 -20.71 7.68
C VAL A 39 -21.70 -21.93 6.76
N PRO A 40 -21.79 -21.80 5.43
CA PRO A 40 -21.61 -22.95 4.54
C PRO A 40 -20.26 -23.63 4.76
N GLU A 41 -20.24 -24.96 4.79
CA GLU A 41 -19.03 -25.73 5.11
C GLU A 41 -17.86 -25.41 4.17
N SER A 42 -18.14 -25.21 2.88
CA SER A 42 -17.14 -24.81 1.87
C SER A 42 -16.42 -23.50 2.23
N ILE A 43 -17.11 -22.57 2.90
CA ILE A 43 -16.52 -21.32 3.39
C ILE A 43 -15.60 -21.59 4.57
N ILE A 44 -15.97 -22.49 5.48
CA ILE A 44 -15.15 -22.88 6.64
C ILE A 44 -13.85 -23.55 6.17
N HIS A 45 -13.94 -24.48 5.21
CA HIS A 45 -12.76 -25.09 4.57
C HIS A 45 -11.84 -24.03 3.97
N ARG A 46 -12.40 -23.07 3.22
CA ARG A 46 -11.65 -21.97 2.60
C ARG A 46 -11.03 -21.02 3.63
N MET A 47 -11.72 -20.76 4.74
CA MET A 47 -11.18 -19.95 5.84
C MET A 47 -10.00 -20.66 6.49
N ASN A 48 -10.13 -21.95 6.81
CA ASN A 48 -9.06 -22.75 7.40
C ASN A 48 -7.82 -22.81 6.50
N SER A 49 -7.99 -22.98 5.19
CA SER A 49 -6.85 -23.05 4.25
C SER A 49 -6.12 -21.71 4.06
N ARG A 50 -6.75 -20.59 4.42
CA ARG A 50 -6.20 -19.23 4.27
C ARG A 50 -5.89 -18.57 5.61
N PHE A 51 -6.12 -19.24 6.73
CA PHE A 51 -5.95 -18.64 8.04
C PHE A 51 -4.47 -18.50 8.37
N GLU A 52 -4.05 -17.26 8.59
CA GLU A 52 -2.68 -16.92 8.99
C GLU A 52 -2.57 -16.86 10.51
N TRP A 53 -1.97 -17.90 11.10
CA TRP A 53 -1.67 -17.96 12.53
C TRP A 53 -0.69 -16.86 12.94
N PRO A 54 -0.85 -16.26 14.13
CA PRO A 54 0.13 -15.31 14.66
C PRO A 54 1.53 -15.93 14.69
N ASN A 55 2.53 -15.19 14.22
CA ASN A 55 3.89 -15.68 14.10
C ASN A 55 4.89 -14.55 14.42
N ALA A 56 5.48 -14.62 15.61
CA ALA A 56 6.45 -13.63 16.08
C ALA A 56 7.76 -13.60 15.26
N ALA A 57 8.12 -14.69 14.57
CA ALA A 57 9.31 -14.72 13.72
C ALA A 57 9.12 -13.91 12.43
N ILE A 58 7.91 -13.91 11.87
CA ILE A 58 7.55 -13.11 10.69
C ILE A 58 7.17 -11.68 11.11
N SER A 59 6.41 -11.57 12.21
CA SER A 59 5.84 -10.34 12.73
C SER A 59 6.19 -10.18 14.21
N PRO A 60 7.33 -9.55 14.56
CA PRO A 60 7.79 -9.43 15.95
C PRO A 60 6.81 -8.75 16.92
N TRP A 61 5.86 -7.97 16.39
CA TRP A 61 4.80 -7.33 17.16
C TRP A 61 3.69 -8.30 17.62
N GLU A 62 3.66 -9.53 17.10
CA GLU A 62 2.75 -10.62 17.52
C GLU A 62 3.31 -11.49 18.66
N ARG A 63 4.48 -11.13 19.23
CA ARG A 63 5.17 -11.90 20.27
C ARG A 63 4.35 -12.20 21.53
N TYR A 64 3.32 -11.40 21.82
CA TYR A 64 2.41 -11.62 22.94
C TYR A 64 1.09 -12.23 22.45
N ASN A 65 1.18 -13.39 21.83
CA ASN A 65 0.01 -14.20 21.48
C ASN A 65 -0.02 -15.48 22.33
N LEU A 66 -1.07 -15.63 23.12
CA LEU A 66 -1.38 -16.88 23.82
C LEU A 66 -2.11 -17.81 22.86
N GLU A 67 -1.58 -19.00 22.62
CA GLU A 67 -2.29 -20.04 21.87
C GLU A 67 -2.98 -20.99 22.86
N LEU A 68 -4.29 -21.11 22.74
CA LEU A 68 -5.14 -21.92 23.61
C LEU A 68 -5.74 -23.06 22.80
N ASP A 69 -5.85 -24.25 23.39
CA ASP A 69 -6.64 -25.33 22.80
C ASP A 69 -8.14 -25.07 23.01
N GLY A 70 -8.98 -25.50 22.06
CA GLY A 70 -10.42 -25.27 22.03
C GLY A 70 -11.24 -26.16 22.96
N SER A 71 -10.57 -26.85 23.89
CA SER A 71 -11.12 -27.68 24.93
C SER A 71 -11.46 -26.80 26.15
N ILE A 72 -12.75 -26.49 26.33
CA ILE A 72 -13.20 -25.63 27.42
C ILE A 72 -12.91 -26.31 28.76
N SER A 73 -12.00 -25.74 29.54
CA SER A 73 -11.69 -26.13 30.92
C SER A 73 -11.38 -24.89 31.75
N ASP A 74 -11.54 -24.98 33.07
CA ASP A 74 -11.24 -23.88 33.99
C ASP A 74 -9.76 -23.44 33.91
N ILE A 75 -8.89 -24.33 33.45
CA ILE A 75 -7.47 -24.10 33.21
C ILE A 75 -7.24 -22.95 32.21
N ILE A 76 -8.13 -22.78 31.23
CA ILE A 76 -8.00 -21.70 30.22
C ILE A 76 -8.07 -20.31 30.87
N VAL A 77 -8.94 -20.13 31.88
CA VAL A 77 -9.08 -18.83 32.55
C VAL A 77 -7.80 -18.49 33.30
N GLU A 78 -7.26 -19.46 34.04
CA GLU A 78 -6.01 -19.29 34.77
C GLU A 78 -4.81 -19.02 33.84
N GLU A 79 -4.74 -19.69 32.68
CA GLU A 79 -3.72 -19.44 31.66
C GLU A 79 -3.81 -18.02 31.09
N ILE A 80 -5.02 -17.55 30.80
CA ILE A 80 -5.24 -16.18 30.32
C ILE A 80 -4.83 -15.16 31.38
N GLU A 81 -5.23 -15.35 32.65
CA GLU A 81 -4.88 -14.46 33.76
C GLU A 81 -3.36 -14.36 33.95
N LYS A 82 -2.67 -15.51 34.00
CA LYS A 82 -1.20 -15.57 34.09
C LYS A 82 -0.52 -14.87 32.91
N PHE A 83 -1.06 -15.04 31.71
CA PHE A 83 -0.51 -14.40 30.51
C PHE A 83 -0.73 -12.89 30.52
N VAL A 84 -1.89 -12.41 30.97
CA VAL A 84 -2.18 -10.98 31.15
C VAL A 84 -1.16 -10.37 32.12
N GLU A 85 -0.95 -11.00 33.29
CA GLU A 85 0.04 -10.53 34.27
C GLU A 85 1.45 -10.49 33.67
N PHE A 86 1.84 -11.53 32.94
CA PHE A 86 3.13 -11.59 32.27
C PHE A 86 3.32 -10.42 31.30
N VAL A 87 2.32 -10.14 30.45
CA VAL A 87 2.37 -9.06 29.45
C VAL A 87 2.39 -7.68 30.11
N LEU A 88 1.64 -7.48 31.20
CA LEU A 88 1.63 -6.21 31.94
C LEU A 88 2.99 -5.89 32.61
N LYS A 89 3.79 -6.91 32.93
CA LYS A 89 5.16 -6.75 33.47
C LYS A 89 6.19 -6.40 32.40
N GLN A 90 5.83 -6.48 31.12
CA GLN A 90 6.76 -6.18 30.02
C GLN A 90 6.89 -4.68 29.78
N PRO A 91 8.08 -4.20 29.36
CA PRO A 91 8.24 -2.79 29.01
C PRO A 91 7.32 -2.45 27.83
N LEU A 92 6.54 -1.39 28.01
CA LEU A 92 5.68 -0.88 26.97
C LEU A 92 6.54 -0.19 25.91
N VAL A 93 6.61 -0.81 24.73
CA VAL A 93 7.11 -0.12 23.53
C VAL A 93 6.01 0.81 23.06
N PHE A 94 6.30 2.10 22.96
CA PHE A 94 5.41 3.10 22.39
C PHE A 94 5.98 3.58 21.05
N ILE A 95 5.09 3.79 20.09
CA ILE A 95 5.44 4.43 18.83
C ILE A 95 5.00 5.88 18.99
N ASP A 96 5.96 6.80 18.87
CA ASP A 96 5.65 8.21 18.74
C ASP A 96 5.11 8.44 17.33
N TRP A 97 3.78 8.38 17.21
CA TRP A 97 3.10 8.53 15.93
C TRP A 97 3.19 9.96 15.40
N GLU A 98 3.32 10.98 16.26
CA GLU A 98 3.55 12.35 15.83
C GLU A 98 4.91 12.48 15.16
N LYS A 99 5.95 11.91 15.78
CA LYS A 99 7.29 11.86 15.18
C LYS A 99 7.31 11.05 13.89
N LEU A 100 6.67 9.88 13.86
CA LEU A 100 6.63 9.04 12.66
C LEU A 100 5.86 9.70 11.51
N GLU A 101 4.74 10.37 11.81
CA GLU A 101 3.96 11.10 10.80
C GLU A 101 4.70 12.36 10.34
N ALA A 102 5.39 13.06 11.23
CA ALA A 102 6.27 14.18 10.88
C ALA A 102 7.42 13.73 9.98
N GLU A 103 8.07 12.59 10.27
CA GLU A 103 9.09 11.99 9.41
C GLU A 103 8.51 11.57 8.05
N ARG A 104 7.31 10.95 8.03
CA ARG A 104 6.62 10.56 6.80
C ARG A 104 6.24 11.77 5.96
N ASN A 105 5.76 12.84 6.57
CA ASN A 105 5.41 14.08 5.91
C ASN A 105 6.67 14.79 5.39
N LYS A 106 7.74 14.83 6.18
CA LYS A 106 9.04 15.32 5.74
C LYS A 106 9.58 14.54 4.54
N SER A 107 9.47 13.20 4.53
CA SER A 107 9.83 12.39 3.36
C SER A 107 8.94 12.67 2.14
N ARG A 108 7.64 12.90 2.35
CA ARG A 108 6.72 13.30 1.27
C ARG A 108 7.03 14.68 0.72
N GLU A 109 7.37 15.64 1.57
CA GLU A 109 7.80 16.99 1.18
C GLU A 109 9.12 16.92 0.41
N ILE A 110 10.11 16.17 0.89
CA ILE A 110 11.38 15.94 0.17
C ILE A 110 11.12 15.31 -1.21
N ASN A 111 10.21 14.32 -1.30
CA ASN A 111 9.86 13.72 -2.58
C ASN A 111 9.09 14.68 -3.49
N ARG A 112 8.20 15.53 -2.95
CA ARG A 112 7.51 16.59 -3.71
C ARG A 112 8.47 17.66 -4.22
N MET A 113 9.55 17.91 -3.50
CA MET A 113 10.61 18.86 -3.89
C MET A 113 11.68 18.23 -4.79
N ASN A 114 11.58 16.94 -5.12
CA ASN A 114 12.51 16.33 -6.06
C ASN A 114 12.07 16.65 -7.50
N PRO A 115 12.87 17.44 -8.25
CA PRO A 115 12.48 17.89 -9.58
C PRO A 115 12.30 16.72 -10.57
N ILE A 116 12.98 15.59 -10.35
CA ILE A 116 12.83 14.39 -11.18
C ILE A 116 11.46 13.74 -10.97
N HIS A 117 10.94 13.74 -9.74
CA HIS A 117 9.61 13.21 -9.45
C HIS A 117 8.53 14.10 -10.06
N VAL A 118 8.67 15.42 -9.96
CA VAL A 118 7.75 16.37 -10.61
C VAL A 118 7.71 16.15 -12.13
N ILE A 119 8.88 16.02 -12.78
CA ILE A 119 8.95 15.72 -14.22
C ILE A 119 8.25 14.38 -14.54
N ASP A 120 8.53 13.32 -13.78
CA ASP A 120 7.94 12.00 -14.01
C ASP A 120 6.41 11.99 -13.86
N ASP A 121 5.88 12.74 -12.90
CA ASP A 121 4.44 12.89 -12.65
C ASP A 121 3.74 13.68 -13.76
N VAL A 122 4.31 14.82 -14.19
CA VAL A 122 3.80 15.59 -15.33
C VAL A 122 3.79 14.73 -16.60
N LEU A 123 4.89 14.04 -16.89
CA LEU A 123 4.98 13.15 -18.06
C LEU A 123 3.99 11.99 -18.00
N ARG A 124 3.70 11.42 -16.82
CA ARG A 124 2.63 10.41 -16.67
C ARG A 124 1.26 10.99 -17.02
N SER A 125 0.98 12.20 -16.56
CA SER A 125 -0.27 12.90 -16.85
C SER A 125 -0.43 13.13 -18.36
N LEU A 126 0.61 13.63 -19.03
CA LEU A 126 0.61 13.88 -20.48
C LEU A 126 0.42 12.59 -21.29
N VAL A 127 1.09 11.49 -20.91
CA VAL A 127 0.88 10.18 -21.55
C VAL A 127 -0.55 9.71 -21.38
N ASN A 128 -1.13 9.83 -20.19
CA ASN A 128 -2.51 9.43 -19.94
C ASN A 128 -3.50 10.27 -20.75
N ALA A 129 -3.28 11.58 -20.83
CA ALA A 129 -4.07 12.48 -21.66
C ALA A 129 -4.04 12.06 -23.14
N CYS A 130 -2.84 11.83 -23.70
CA CYS A 130 -2.70 11.38 -25.09
C CYS A 130 -3.39 10.03 -25.33
N VAL A 131 -3.22 9.07 -24.42
CA VAL A 131 -3.82 7.73 -24.53
C VAL A 131 -5.34 7.79 -24.46
N ASN A 132 -5.89 8.63 -23.59
CA ASN A 132 -7.34 8.83 -23.46
C ASN A 132 -7.90 9.50 -24.72
N SER A 133 -7.30 10.60 -25.17
CA SER A 133 -7.71 11.31 -26.39
C SER A 133 -7.66 10.41 -27.62
N LEU A 134 -6.66 9.53 -27.75
CA LEU A 134 -6.62 8.52 -28.82
C LEU A 134 -7.75 7.50 -28.74
N THR A 135 -8.06 7.04 -27.53
CA THR A 135 -9.11 6.05 -27.32
C THR A 135 -10.48 6.64 -27.67
N GLU A 136 -10.71 7.90 -27.33
CA GLU A 136 -11.94 8.64 -27.64
C GLU A 136 -12.07 8.95 -29.13
N LEU A 137 -11.00 9.39 -29.79
CA LEU A 137 -11.05 9.83 -31.19
C LEU A 137 -11.00 8.69 -32.21
N LEU A 138 -10.27 7.61 -31.91
CA LEU A 138 -9.92 6.61 -32.92
C LEU A 138 -10.08 5.15 -32.45
N GLY A 139 -10.59 4.94 -31.23
CA GLY A 139 -10.93 3.62 -30.70
C GLY A 139 -9.78 2.84 -30.04
N PRO A 140 -10.09 1.71 -29.38
CA PRO A 140 -9.16 1.00 -28.49
C PRO A 140 -7.99 0.32 -29.20
N GLU A 141 -8.07 0.07 -30.50
CA GLU A 141 -7.01 -0.61 -31.28
C GLU A 141 -5.72 0.22 -31.34
N LEU A 142 -5.86 1.55 -31.39
CA LEU A 142 -4.71 2.46 -31.47
C LEU A 142 -4.02 2.66 -30.12
N ARG A 143 -4.75 2.48 -29.01
CA ARG A 143 -4.14 2.40 -27.67
C ARG A 143 -3.15 1.25 -27.58
N GLN A 144 -3.47 0.09 -28.16
CA GLN A 144 -2.55 -1.05 -28.20
C GLN A 144 -1.34 -0.78 -29.11
N LYS A 145 -1.56 -0.09 -30.23
CA LYS A 145 -0.52 0.27 -31.20
C LYS A 145 0.48 1.31 -30.67
N TYR A 146 0.00 2.39 -30.07
CA TYR A 146 0.83 3.54 -29.68
C TYR A 146 1.18 3.60 -28.20
N GLY A 147 0.57 2.78 -27.33
CA GLY A 147 0.85 2.79 -25.89
C GLY A 147 2.34 2.58 -25.55
N LYS A 148 3.03 1.72 -26.33
CA LYS A 148 4.49 1.53 -26.18
C LYS A 148 5.29 2.75 -26.64
N GLU A 149 4.83 3.45 -27.68
CA GLU A 149 5.50 4.64 -28.21
C GLU A 149 5.39 5.82 -27.23
N PHE A 150 4.23 6.05 -26.60
CA PHE A 150 4.12 7.05 -25.54
C PHE A 150 5.03 6.76 -24.35
N GLY A 151 5.18 5.48 -23.99
CA GLY A 151 6.15 5.05 -22.97
C GLY A 151 7.59 5.41 -23.34
N LYS A 152 7.97 5.26 -24.61
CA LYS A 152 9.30 5.66 -25.12
C LYS A 152 9.48 7.18 -25.11
N VAL A 153 8.49 7.95 -25.58
CA VAL A 153 8.52 9.42 -25.57
C VAL A 153 8.72 9.93 -24.14
N LYS A 154 7.98 9.37 -23.17
CA LYS A 154 8.17 9.67 -21.74
C LYS A 154 9.60 9.39 -21.29
N ALA A 155 10.11 8.18 -21.55
CA ALA A 155 11.45 7.79 -21.10
C ALA A 155 12.55 8.68 -21.73
N MET A 156 12.42 8.98 -23.02
CA MET A 156 13.32 9.87 -23.75
C MET A 156 13.29 11.29 -23.16
N THR A 157 12.09 11.84 -22.95
CA THR A 157 11.92 13.18 -22.38
C THR A 157 12.48 13.26 -20.96
N LEU A 158 12.19 12.25 -20.11
CA LEU A 158 12.74 12.22 -18.75
C LEU A 158 14.27 12.20 -18.76
N ASN A 159 14.89 11.41 -19.64
CA ASN A 159 16.35 11.35 -19.75
C ASN A 159 16.96 12.64 -20.31
N GLN A 160 16.28 13.32 -21.23
CA GLN A 160 16.68 14.63 -21.76
C GLN A 160 16.62 15.73 -20.69
N LEU A 161 15.56 15.74 -19.87
CA LEU A 161 15.33 16.82 -18.90
C LEU A 161 16.10 16.62 -17.59
N ARG A 162 16.41 15.37 -17.22
CA ARG A 162 17.08 15.01 -15.96
C ARG A 162 18.35 15.84 -15.66
N PRO A 163 19.28 16.11 -16.59
CA PRO A 163 20.50 16.87 -16.30
C PRO A 163 20.27 18.31 -15.87
N SER A 164 19.20 18.96 -16.38
CA SER A 164 18.89 20.37 -16.09
C SER A 164 17.73 20.54 -15.12
N ALA A 165 17.20 19.45 -14.58
CA ALA A 165 15.99 19.44 -13.77
C ALA A 165 16.14 20.30 -12.50
N CYS A 166 17.25 20.16 -11.77
CA CYS A 166 17.49 20.93 -10.55
C CYS A 166 17.59 22.44 -10.83
N ASP A 167 18.39 22.82 -11.83
CA ASP A 167 18.60 24.23 -12.18
C ASP A 167 17.31 24.90 -12.67
N LYS A 168 16.54 24.19 -13.50
CA LYS A 168 15.25 24.69 -14.00
C LYS A 168 14.20 24.76 -12.91
N PHE A 169 14.14 23.78 -12.01
CA PHE A 169 13.21 23.79 -10.90
C PHE A 169 13.48 24.91 -9.89
N ALA A 170 14.74 25.30 -9.72
CA ALA A 170 15.12 26.41 -8.85
C ALA A 170 14.89 27.80 -9.49
N SER A 171 14.91 27.89 -10.83
CA SER A 171 14.88 29.16 -11.56
C SER A 171 13.53 29.52 -12.18
N LEU A 172 12.63 28.54 -12.36
CA LEU A 172 11.32 28.71 -12.96
C LEU A 172 10.21 28.73 -11.91
N THR A 173 9.09 29.37 -12.24
CA THR A 173 7.84 29.17 -11.50
C THR A 173 7.31 27.75 -11.72
N CYS A 174 6.36 27.30 -10.90
CA CYS A 174 5.75 25.98 -11.09
C CYS A 174 5.11 25.83 -12.49
N GLU A 175 4.37 26.85 -12.95
CA GLU A 175 3.71 26.86 -14.26
C GLU A 175 4.73 26.84 -15.41
N ASP A 176 5.80 27.64 -15.30
CA ASP A 176 6.88 27.67 -16.31
C ASP A 176 7.66 26.35 -16.35
N PHE A 177 7.85 25.70 -15.20
CA PHE A 177 8.52 24.40 -15.12
C PHE A 177 7.67 23.30 -15.79
N GLU A 178 6.36 23.29 -15.56
CA GLU A 178 5.44 22.37 -16.27
C GLU A 178 5.42 22.65 -17.77
N THR A 179 5.36 23.91 -18.18
CA THR A 179 5.39 24.32 -19.59
C THR A 179 6.68 23.88 -20.29
N TRP A 180 7.82 23.98 -19.59
CA TRP A 180 9.10 23.49 -20.07
C TRP A 180 9.10 21.97 -20.29
N ILE A 181 8.51 21.20 -19.37
CA ILE A 181 8.34 19.74 -19.52
C ILE A 181 7.43 19.41 -20.71
N GLN A 182 6.29 20.09 -20.82
CA GLN A 182 5.32 19.90 -21.91
C GLN A 182 5.92 20.19 -23.27
N SER A 183 6.71 21.25 -23.39
CA SER A 183 7.40 21.63 -24.63
C SER A 183 8.34 20.52 -25.11
N ALA A 184 9.20 20.02 -24.21
CA ALA A 184 10.13 18.94 -24.55
C ALA A 184 9.40 17.61 -24.85
N PHE A 185 8.32 17.31 -24.12
CA PHE A 185 7.49 16.15 -24.41
C PHE A 185 6.86 16.24 -25.81
N GLY A 186 6.31 17.40 -26.17
CA GLY A 186 5.73 17.66 -27.48
C GLY A 186 6.72 17.53 -28.64
N GLU A 187 7.95 18.03 -28.46
CA GLU A 187 9.04 17.85 -29.44
C GLU A 187 9.37 16.37 -29.66
N ASN A 188 9.59 15.62 -28.58
CA ASN A 188 9.90 14.19 -28.66
C ASN A 188 8.72 13.35 -29.19
N LEU A 189 7.49 13.77 -28.89
CA LEU A 189 6.28 13.14 -29.38
C LEU A 189 6.22 13.22 -30.91
N ARG A 190 6.50 14.40 -31.50
CA ARG A 190 6.51 14.61 -32.96
C ARG A 190 7.61 13.80 -33.66
N GLN A 191 8.72 13.50 -32.98
CA GLN A 191 9.80 12.68 -33.54
C GLN A 191 9.44 11.19 -33.62
N ILE A 192 8.71 10.68 -32.63
CA ILE A 192 8.42 9.24 -32.50
C ILE A 192 7.07 8.86 -33.11
N ILE A 193 6.08 9.74 -33.02
CA ILE A 193 4.72 9.49 -33.50
C ILE A 193 4.45 10.44 -34.68
N PRO A 194 4.47 9.95 -35.93
CA PRO A 194 4.39 10.78 -37.14
C PRO A 194 2.97 11.28 -37.47
N ILE A 195 2.05 11.22 -36.52
CA ILE A 195 0.67 11.71 -36.69
C ILE A 195 0.56 13.03 -35.92
N SER A 196 0.15 14.09 -36.61
CA SER A 196 -0.17 15.37 -35.96
C SER A 196 -1.42 15.18 -35.12
N PHE A 197 -1.22 14.84 -33.87
CA PHE A 197 -2.25 14.96 -32.87
C PHE A 197 -2.05 16.28 -32.14
N ASP A 198 -2.96 17.22 -32.32
CA ASP A 198 -3.06 18.39 -31.45
C ASP A 198 -3.66 17.92 -30.11
N PHE A 199 -2.78 17.38 -29.26
CA PHE A 199 -3.15 16.94 -27.91
C PHE A 199 -3.06 18.08 -26.88
N PHE A 200 -2.50 19.24 -27.27
CA PHE A 200 -2.22 20.39 -26.41
C PHE A 200 -2.40 21.69 -27.18
#